data_AF-A0A1I4W8K5-F1
#
_entry.id   AF-A0A1I4W8K5-F1
#
_cell.length_a   1.000
_cell.length_b   1.000
_cell.length_c   1.000
_cell.angle_alpha   90.00
_cell.angle_beta   90.00
_cell.angle_gamma   90.00
#
_symmetry.space_group_name_H-M   'P 1'
#
loop_
_entity.id
_entity.type
_entity.pdbx_description
1 polymer ?
#
loop_
_entity_poly.entity_id
_entity_poly.type
_entity_poly.pdbx_seq_one_letter_code
_entity_poly.pdbx_strand_id
1 'polypeptide(L)'
;MSLIRIKRKCKECKEDFIAKTISSVYCSRKCYLRNYKMIKKNEIKIIQKIKIVPLLKKFLLEVMLTIKEATLLYPIFETTYS
;
A
#
# COMPACT_ATOMS: atom_id res chain seq x y z
N MET A 1 -39.38 24.46 15.67
CA MET A 1 -38.44 23.38 15.28
C MET A 1 -37.15 23.53 16.08
N SER A 2 -36.93 22.66 17.06
CA SER A 2 -35.71 22.62 17.86
C SER A 2 -34.54 22.12 17.01
N LEU A 3 -33.54 22.98 16.78
CA LEU A 3 -32.30 22.60 16.10
C LEU A 3 -31.48 21.74 17.05
N ILE A 4 -31.58 20.42 16.93
CA ILE A 4 -30.73 19.48 17.69
C ILE A 4 -29.28 19.74 17.29
N ARG A 5 -28.50 20.32 18.21
CA ARG A 5 -27.07 20.58 18.00
C ARG A 5 -26.27 19.36 18.45
N ILE A 6 -25.75 18.61 17.48
CA ILE A 6 -24.97 17.40 17.75
C ILE A 6 -23.49 17.80 17.83
N LYS A 7 -22.87 17.70 19.01
CA LYS A 7 -21.41 17.86 19.15
C LYS A 7 -20.71 16.58 18.72
N ARG A 8 -19.68 16.70 17.88
CA ARG A 8 -18.87 15.58 17.40
C ARG A 8 -17.39 15.97 17.32
N LYS A 9 -16.54 14.96 17.30
CA LYS A 9 -15.10 15.10 17.12
C LYS A 9 -14.73 14.86 15.66
N CYS A 10 -13.95 15.75 15.07
CA CYS A 10 -13.52 15.61 13.67
C CYS A 10 -12.57 14.42 13.53
N LYS A 11 -12.81 13.57 12.52
CA LYS A 11 -11.94 12.41 12.26
C LYS A 11 -10.50 12.79 11.87
N GLU A 12 -10.28 13.99 11.33
CA GLU A 12 -8.97 14.46 10.85
C GLU A 12 -8.20 15.26 11.88
N CYS A 13 -8.72 16.43 12.28
CA CYS A 13 -8.03 17.32 13.22
C CYS A 13 -8.31 16.99 14.69
N LYS A 14 -9.24 16.08 14.97
CA LYS A 14 -9.66 15.71 16.34
C LYS A 14 -10.24 16.87 17.16
N GLU A 15 -10.57 17.99 16.53
CA GLU A 15 -11.27 19.10 17.18
C GLU A 15 -12.77 18.81 17.29
N ASP A 16 -13.39 19.35 18.34
CA ASP A 16 -14.83 19.28 18.52
C ASP A 16 -15.55 20.30 17.63
N PHE A 17 -16.64 19.88 17.00
CA PHE A 17 -17.45 20.72 16.13
C PHE A 17 -18.93 20.40 16.28
N ILE A 18 -19.77 21.35 15.87
CA ILE A 18 -21.23 21.17 15.82
C ILE A 18 -21.58 20.62 14.43
N ALA A 19 -22.05 19.38 14.40
CA ALA A 19 -22.49 18.69 13.20
C ALA A 19 -23.74 19.35 12.62
N LYS A 20 -23.68 19.70 11.32
CA LYS A 20 -24.83 20.25 10.58
C LYS A 20 -25.83 19.17 10.19
N THR A 21 -25.34 17.95 9.97
CA THR A 21 -26.15 16.77 9.62
C THR A 21 -25.70 15.56 10.44
N ILE A 22 -26.59 14.58 10.59
CA ILE A 22 -26.30 13.29 11.26
C ILE A 22 -25.15 12.54 10.57
N SER A 23 -24.89 12.79 9.29
CA SER A 23 -23.81 12.18 8.52
C SER A 23 -22.50 12.97 8.55
N SER A 24 -22.47 14.18 9.14
CA SER A 24 -21.24 14.98 9.13
C SER A 24 -20.17 14.41 10.07
N VAL A 25 -18.99 14.12 9.50
CA VAL A 25 -17.84 13.49 10.17
C VAL A 25 -16.65 14.46 10.31
N TYR A 26 -16.60 15.50 9.48
CA TYR A 26 -15.50 16.46 9.44
C TYR A 26 -15.99 17.86 9.81
N CYS A 27 -15.16 18.60 10.55
CA CYS A 27 -15.46 19.98 10.95
C CYS A 27 -15.51 20.94 9.75
N SER A 28 -14.82 20.62 8.66
CA SER A 28 -14.72 21.47 7.48
C SER A 28 -14.41 20.69 6.20
N ARG A 29 -14.68 21.32 5.05
CA ARG A 29 -14.28 20.79 3.74
C ARG A 29 -12.77 20.61 3.61
N LYS A 30 -11.97 21.45 4.30
CA LYS A 30 -10.51 21.31 4.33
C LYS A 30 -10.08 19.98 4.95
N CYS A 31 -10.69 19.59 6.09
CA CYS A 31 -10.42 18.30 6.72
C CYS A 31 -10.84 17.14 5.82
N TYR A 32 -12.03 17.18 5.24
CA TYR A 32 -12.47 16.17 4.28
C TYR A 32 -11.46 15.96 3.13
N LEU A 33 -10.99 17.04 2.52
CA LEU A 33 -10.02 16.97 1.43
C LEU A 33 -8.65 16.45 1.87
N ARG A 34 -8.21 16.73 3.11
CA ARG A 34 -6.97 16.16 3.66
C ARG A 34 -7.08 14.65 3.78
N ASN A 35 -8.17 14.14 4.35
CA ASN A 35 -8.41 12.70 4.44
C ASN A 35 -8.42 12.05 3.05
N TYR A 36 -9.17 12.64 2.12
CA TYR A 36 -9.29 12.12 0.75
C TYR A 36 -7.93 12.01 0.06
N LYS A 37 -7.08 13.05 0.19
CA LYS A 37 -5.72 13.02 -0.36
C LYS A 37 -4.85 11.93 0.29
N MET A 38 -4.97 11.73 1.60
CA MET A 38 -4.26 10.68 2.32
C MET A 38 -4.68 9.28 1.86
N ILE A 39 -5.98 9.02 1.78
CA ILE A 39 -6.54 7.75 1.28
C ILE A 39 -6.04 7.49 -0.14
N LYS A 40 -6.19 8.46 -1.04
CA LYS A 40 -5.77 8.32 -2.45
C LYS A 40 -4.26 8.07 -2.58
N LYS A 41 -3.43 8.73 -1.76
CA LYS A 41 -1.98 8.47 -1.73
C LYS A 41 -1.66 7.04 -1.28
N ASN A 42 -2.40 6.51 -0.32
CA ASN A 42 -2.23 5.14 0.15
C ASN A 42 -2.71 4.11 -0.88
N GLU A 43 -3.83 4.36 -1.56
CA GLU A 43 -4.31 3.52 -2.67
C GLU A 43 -3.27 3.40 -3.80
N ILE A 44 -2.68 4.53 -4.21
CA ILE A 44 -1.63 4.53 -5.24
C ILE A 44 -0.42 3.69 -4.80
N LYS A 45 0.01 3.79 -3.54
CA LYS A 45 1.11 2.98 -3.00
C LYS A 45 0.77 1.49 -2.97
N ILE A 46 -0.46 1.13 -2.65
CA ILE A 46 -0.92 -0.26 -2.63
C ILE A 46 -0.89 -0.84 -4.05
N ILE A 47 -1.39 -0.09 -5.06
CA ILE A 47 -1.38 -0.51 -6.45
C ILE A 47 0.05 -0.73 -6.97
N GLN A 48 1.00 0.14 -6.60
CA GLN A 48 2.41 -0.05 -6.97
C GLN A 48 3.01 -1.32 -6.37
N LYS A 49 2.75 -1.60 -5.08
CA LYS A 49 3.24 -2.82 -4.42
C LYS A 49 2.67 -4.09 -5.06
N ILE A 50 1.39 -4.10 -5.41
CA ILE A 50 0.73 -5.26 -6.03
C ILE A 50 1.33 -5.57 -7.41
N LYS A 51 1.83 -4.58 -8.15
CA LYS A 51 2.47 -4.80 -9.46
C LYS A 51 3.91 -5.28 -9.37
N ILE A 52 4.64 -4.91 -8.33
CA ILE A 52 6.06 -5.25 -8.17
C ILE A 52 6.25 -6.70 -7.72
N VAL A 53 5.38 -7.21 -6.84
CA VAL A 53 5.51 -8.56 -6.26
C VAL A 53 5.42 -9.69 -7.33
N PRO A 54 4.49 -9.67 -8.29
CA PRO A 54 4.41 -10.68 -9.35
C PRO A 54 5.57 -10.59 -10.35
N LEU A 55 6.08 -9.38 -10.60
CA LEU A 55 7.18 -9.16 -11.56
C LEU A 55 8.49 -9.73 -11.03
N LEU A 56 8.80 -9.49 -9.75
CA LEU A 56 9.96 -10.09 -9.08
C LEU A 56 9.88 -11.61 -9.06
N LYS A 57 8.68 -12.18 -8.84
CA LYS A 57 8.48 -13.63 -8.83
C LYS A 57 8.74 -14.27 -10.20
N LYS A 58 8.31 -13.64 -11.30
CA LYS A 58 8.62 -14.09 -12.66
C LYS A 58 10.11 -13.99 -12.98
N PHE A 59 10.74 -12.86 -12.65
CA PHE A 59 12.15 -12.64 -12.93
C PHE A 59 13.05 -13.62 -12.14
N LEU A 60 12.72 -13.90 -10.88
CA LEU A 60 13.43 -14.91 -10.08
C LEU A 60 13.27 -16.33 -10.65
N LEU A 61 12.11 -16.69 -11.18
CA LEU A 61 11.87 -17.99 -11.80
C LEU A 61 12.63 -18.16 -13.13
N GLU A 62 12.79 -17.08 -13.91
CA GLU A 62 13.51 -17.11 -15.19
C GLU A 62 15.04 -17.12 -15.02
N VAL A 63 15.57 -16.54 -13.93
CA VAL A 63 17.02 -16.44 -13.70
C VAL A 63 17.57 -17.61 -12.87
N MET A 64 16.73 -18.34 -12.15
CA MET A 64 17.15 -19.51 -11.37
C MET A 64 17.32 -20.73 -12.30
N LEU A 65 18.55 -20.98 -12.74
CA LEU A 65 18.93 -22.27 -13.31
C LEU A 65 18.84 -23.35 -12.22
N THR A 66 18.19 -24.47 -12.54
CA THR A 66 18.27 -25.65 -11.68
C THR A 66 19.69 -26.19 -11.67
N ILE A 67 20.10 -26.87 -10.59
CA ILE A 67 21.47 -27.42 -10.44
C ILE A 67 21.89 -28.24 -11.67
N LYS A 68 20.95 -28.98 -12.28
CA LYS A 68 21.19 -29.78 -13.49
C LYS A 68 21.48 -28.92 -14.73
N GLU A 69 20.76 -27.83 -14.92
CA GLU A 69 20.98 -26.90 -16.04
C GLU A 69 22.29 -26.13 -15.85
N ALA A 70 22.63 -25.77 -14.61
CA ALA A 70 23.91 -25.15 -14.28
C ALA A 70 25.09 -26.08 -14.58
N THR A 71 25.00 -27.38 -14.27
CA THR A 71 26.06 -28.36 -14.59
C THR A 71 26.24 -28.62 -16.08
N LEU A 72 25.21 -28.39 -16.90
CA LEU A 72 25.29 -28.49 -18.36
C LEU A 72 25.97 -27.27 -18.99
N LEU A 73 25.72 -26.08 -18.46
CA LEU A 73 26.31 -24.83 -18.95
C LEU A 73 27.74 -24.61 -18.42
N TYR A 74 27.99 -25.02 -17.20
CA TYR A 74 29.28 -24.91 -16.52
C TYR A 74 29.72 -26.30 -16.06
N PRO A 75 30.38 -27.09 -16.93
CA PRO A 75 30.95 -28.36 -16.52
C PRO A 75 31.98 -28.09 -15.42
N ILE A 76 31.64 -28.50 -14.20
CA ILE A 76 32.53 -28.37 -13.04
C ILE A 76 33.61 -29.42 -13.24
N PHE A 77 34.80 -29.00 -13.66
CA PHE A 77 35.97 -29.89 -13.67
C PHE A 77 36.46 -30.01 -12.23
N GLU A 78 36.20 -31.15 -11.59
CA GLU A 78 36.86 -31.52 -10.34
C GLU A 78 38.36 -31.65 -10.63
N THR A 79 39.12 -30.60 -10.35
CA THR A 79 40.57 -30.71 -10.23
C THR A 79 40.86 -31.33 -8.88
N THR A 80 40.89 -32.66 -8.85
CA THR A 80 41.48 -33.40 -7.74
C THR A 80 42.98 -33.09 -7.72
N TYR A 81 43.38 -32.13 -6.89
CA TYR A 81 44.79 -31.98 -6.51
C TYR A 81 45.17 -33.17 -5.64
N SER A 82 46.01 -34.03 -6.23
CA SER A 82 46.73 -35.16 -5.63
C SER A 82 47.71 -34.73 -4.56
#